data_AF-A0A3B8R748-F1
#
_entry.id   AF-A0A3B8R748-F1
#
_cell.length_a   1.000
_cell.length_b   1.000
_cell.length_c   1.000
_cell.angle_alpha   90.00
_cell.angle_beta   90.00
_cell.angle_gamma   90.00
#
_symmetry.space_group_name_H-M   'P 1'
#
loop_
_entity.id
_entity.type
_entity.pdbx_description
1 polymer ?
#
loop_
_entity_poly.entity_id
_entity_poly.type
_entity_poly.pdbx_seq_one_letter_code
_entity_poly.pdbx_strand_id
1 'polypeptide(L)'
;MVFSNQQQYYDAIAASTAAGQSGPSIDFMLTEIRDTLEKHKAIEKVPNKVPNKVPNKSEINVLDLLLKSPNITASAIATEIGLTDRAVRKILSSLKEQGLIERIGSNKSGYWKVNQK
;
A
#
# COMPACT_ATOMS: atom_id res chain seq x y z
N MET A 1 12.24 -11.81 5.94
CA MET A 1 13.58 -11.62 5.34
C MET A 1 14.72 -11.77 6.36
N VAL A 2 14.51 -12.43 7.51
CA VAL A 2 15.55 -12.64 8.55
C VAL A 2 16.15 -14.06 8.50
N PHE A 3 15.68 -14.92 7.59
CA PHE A 3 16.09 -16.33 7.54
C PHE A 3 17.13 -16.69 6.46
N SER A 4 17.42 -15.79 5.52
CA SER A 4 18.20 -16.16 4.33
C SER A 4 19.72 -16.04 4.48
N ASN A 5 20.23 -15.45 5.57
CA ASN A 5 21.66 -15.14 5.72
C ASN A 5 22.28 -15.59 7.04
N GLN A 6 21.67 -16.56 7.72
CA GLN A 6 22.12 -17.03 9.04
C GLN A 6 23.55 -17.59 9.01
N GLN A 7 23.96 -18.31 7.95
CA GLN A 7 25.32 -18.84 7.83
C GLN A 7 26.37 -17.71 7.74
N GLN A 8 26.14 -16.71 6.89
CA GLN A 8 27.09 -15.60 6.69
C GLN A 8 27.28 -14.76 7.96
N TYR A 9 26.23 -14.62 8.77
CA TYR A 9 26.31 -13.95 10.06
C TYR A 9 27.22 -14.69 11.06
N TYR A 10 27.11 -16.01 11.14
CA TYR A 10 27.98 -16.82 12.01
C TYR A 10 29.42 -16.87 11.49
N ASP A 11 29.62 -16.93 10.17
CA ASP A 11 30.96 -16.88 9.55
C ASP A 11 31.68 -15.56 9.85
N ALA A 12 30.94 -14.44 9.83
CA ALA A 12 31.49 -13.13 10.18
C ALA A 12 31.88 -13.00 11.66
N ILE A 13 31.12 -13.62 12.58
CA ILE A 13 31.47 -13.67 14.01
C ILE A 13 32.71 -14.55 14.23
N ALA A 14 32.80 -15.69 13.55
CA ALA A 14 33.95 -16.59 13.65
C ALA A 14 35.23 -15.93 13.13
N ALA A 15 35.17 -15.23 12.00
CA ALA A 15 36.30 -14.50 11.43
C ALA A 15 36.75 -13.33 12.32
N SER A 16 35.82 -12.61 12.94
CA SER A 16 36.09 -11.49 13.87
C SER A 16 36.78 -11.96 15.15
N THR A 17 36.41 -13.15 15.64
CA THR A 17 37.05 -13.78 16.82
C THR A 17 38.46 -14.27 16.50
N ALA A 18 38.71 -14.77 15.28
CA ALA A 18 40.02 -15.23 14.83
C ALA A 18 41.01 -14.08 14.54
N ALA A 19 40.51 -12.94 14.06
CA ALA A 19 41.34 -11.77 13.72
C ALA A 19 41.51 -10.76 14.87
N GLY A 20 40.75 -10.89 15.96
CA GLY A 20 40.78 -9.97 17.11
C GLY A 20 40.34 -8.53 16.76
N GLN A 21 39.67 -8.33 15.62
CA GLN A 21 39.25 -7.03 15.13
C GLN A 21 37.80 -7.06 14.68
N SER A 22 37.02 -6.09 15.16
CA SER A 22 35.57 -5.96 14.91
C SER A 22 35.21 -5.42 13.52
N GLY A 23 36.20 -5.08 12.68
CA GLY A 23 36.02 -4.50 11.35
C GLY A 23 35.08 -5.30 10.43
N PRO A 24 35.29 -6.63 10.24
CA PRO A 24 34.44 -7.44 9.38
C PRO A 24 32.97 -7.50 9.84
N SER A 25 32.71 -7.41 11.14
CA SER A 25 31.35 -7.38 11.69
C SER A 25 30.66 -6.04 11.46
N ILE A 26 31.40 -4.92 11.51
CA ILE A 26 30.87 -3.58 11.26
C ILE A 26 30.51 -3.42 9.78
N ASP A 27 31.38 -3.87 8.87
CA ASP A 27 31.14 -3.77 7.43
C ASP A 27 29.91 -4.58 6.99
N PHE A 28 29.69 -5.76 7.59
CA PHE A 28 28.49 -6.55 7.34
C PHE A 28 27.22 -5.82 7.81
N MET A 29 27.23 -5.24 9.01
CA MET A 29 26.08 -4.50 9.55
C MET A 29 25.78 -3.24 8.74
N LEU A 30 26.80 -2.49 8.33
CA LEU A 30 26.63 -1.30 7.48
C LEU A 30 26.12 -1.66 6.08
N THR A 31 26.56 -2.79 5.53
CA THR A 31 26.06 -3.32 4.26
C THR A 31 24.59 -3.70 4.37
N GLU A 32 24.19 -4.42 5.42
CA GLU A 32 22.79 -4.81 5.63
C GLU A 32 21.87 -3.58 5.83
N ILE A 33 22.33 -2.58 6.59
CA ILE A 33 21.60 -1.30 6.75
C ILE A 33 21.48 -0.56 5.41
N ARG A 34 22.55 -0.49 4.62
CA ARG A 34 22.50 0.15 3.29
C ARG A 34 21.52 -0.59 2.36
N ASP A 35 21.62 -1.90 2.28
CA ASP A 35 20.81 -2.71 1.36
C ASP A 35 19.33 -2.70 1.77
N THR A 36 19.03 -2.64 3.07
CA THR A 36 17.66 -2.44 3.56
C THR A 36 17.15 -1.03 3.24
N LEU A 37 17.97 0.02 3.35
CA LEU A 37 17.59 1.38 2.98
C LEU A 37 17.37 1.52 1.47
N GLU A 38 18.22 0.95 0.62
CA GLU A 38 18.04 0.99 -0.84
C GLU A 38 16.78 0.24 -1.28
N LYS A 39 16.48 -0.92 -0.70
CA LYS A 39 15.23 -1.66 -0.97
C LYS A 39 13.98 -0.83 -0.62
N HIS A 40 14.03 0.02 0.40
CA HIS A 40 12.90 0.89 0.77
C HIS A 40 12.85 2.19 -0.04
N LYS A 41 13.97 2.64 -0.63
CA LYS A 41 14.03 3.85 -1.47
C LYS A 41 13.21 3.70 -2.77
N ALA A 42 13.04 2.49 -3.28
CA ALA A 42 12.21 2.20 -4.46
C ALA A 42 10.69 2.27 -4.18
N ILE A 43 10.27 2.42 -2.91
CA ILE A 43 8.85 2.50 -2.52
C ILE A 43 8.38 3.97 -2.43
N GLU A 44 9.26 4.97 -2.54
CA GLU A 44 8.89 6.40 -2.55
C GLU A 44 8.30 6.91 -3.88
N LYS A 45 7.37 6.14 -4.46
CA LYS A 45 6.32 6.70 -5.32
C LYS A 45 4.93 6.45 -4.71
N VAL A 46 4.83 6.40 -3.38
CA VAL A 46 3.54 6.59 -2.72
C VAL A 46 3.24 8.09 -2.76
N PRO A 47 2.16 8.55 -3.41
CA PRO A 47 1.76 9.96 -3.34
C PRO A 47 1.51 10.27 -1.86
N ASN A 48 2.27 11.22 -1.32
CA ASN A 48 2.13 11.71 0.03
C ASN A 48 0.85 12.57 0.14
N LYS A 49 -0.31 11.92 0.04
CA LYS A 49 -1.62 12.50 0.35
C LYS A 49 -2.25 11.59 1.38
N VAL A 50 -1.87 11.77 2.64
CA VAL A 50 -2.75 11.43 3.76
C VAL A 50 -3.99 12.29 3.57
N PRO A 51 -5.17 11.73 3.21
CA PRO A 51 -6.37 12.53 3.17
C PRO A 51 -6.78 12.72 4.62
N ASN A 52 -6.37 13.83 5.22
CA ASN A 52 -6.81 14.25 6.55
C ASN A 52 -8.29 14.69 6.55
N LYS A 53 -9.10 14.10 5.67
CA LYS A 53 -10.49 14.44 5.43
C LYS A 53 -11.31 13.22 5.81
N VAL A 54 -12.02 13.35 6.93
CA VAL A 54 -13.08 12.42 7.32
C VAL A 54 -14.02 12.28 6.12
N PRO A 55 -14.28 11.05 5.64
CA PRO A 55 -15.15 10.86 4.49
C PRO A 55 -16.51 11.50 4.74
N ASN A 56 -17.01 12.28 3.78
CA ASN A 56 -18.33 12.88 3.89
C ASN A 56 -19.41 11.79 3.91
N LYS A 57 -20.61 12.05 4.47
CA LYS A 57 -21.71 11.08 4.55
C LYS A 57 -22.02 10.39 3.22
N SER A 58 -21.95 11.12 2.11
CA SER A 58 -22.12 10.56 0.75
C SER A 58 -20.99 9.59 0.36
N GLU A 59 -19.75 9.86 0.76
CA GLU A 59 -18.59 9.00 0.47
C GLU A 59 -18.68 7.69 1.27
N ILE A 60 -19.12 7.77 2.53
CA ILE A 60 -19.41 6.59 3.37
C ILE A 60 -20.48 5.72 2.73
N ASN A 61 -21.57 6.32 2.24
CA ASN A 61 -22.65 5.58 1.57
C ASN A 61 -22.15 4.89 0.29
N VAL A 62 -21.27 5.55 -0.50
CA VAL A 62 -20.66 4.92 -1.68
C VAL A 62 -19.78 3.74 -1.26
N LEU A 63 -18.94 3.89 -0.23
CA LEU A 63 -18.08 2.82 0.26
C LEU A 63 -18.90 1.60 0.74
N ASP A 64 -19.99 1.83 1.48
CA ASP A 64 -20.87 0.76 1.95
C ASP A 64 -21.54 0.01 0.78
N LEU A 65 -21.96 0.73 -0.27
CA LEU A 65 -22.47 0.10 -1.50
C LEU A 65 -21.40 -0.70 -2.25
N LEU A 66 -20.15 -0.22 -2.29
CA LEU A 66 -19.05 -0.96 -2.91
C LEU A 66 -18.69 -2.22 -2.12
N LEU A 67 -18.83 -2.19 -0.78
CA LEU A 67 -18.65 -3.38 0.06
C LEU A 67 -19.74 -4.42 -0.18
N LYS A 68 -21.00 -3.99 -0.33
CA LYS A 68 -22.13 -4.89 -0.61
C LYS A 68 -22.10 -5.44 -2.04
N SER A 69 -21.78 -4.58 -3.01
CA SER A 69 -21.84 -4.88 -4.44
C SER A 69 -20.60 -4.32 -5.17
N PRO A 70 -19.47 -5.05 -5.19
CA PRO A 70 -18.23 -4.61 -5.82
C PRO A 70 -18.34 -4.30 -7.33
N ASN A 71 -19.31 -4.93 -8.00
CA ASN A 71 -19.57 -4.80 -9.45
C ASN A 71 -20.53 -3.66 -9.81
N ILE A 72 -20.99 -2.88 -8.83
CA ILE A 72 -21.99 -1.85 -9.05
C ILE A 72 -21.48 -0.73 -9.98
N THR A 73 -22.35 -0.23 -10.84
CA THR A 73 -22.04 0.88 -11.75
C THR A 73 -22.26 2.22 -11.07
N ALA A 74 -21.56 3.26 -11.54
CA ALA A 74 -21.72 4.63 -11.02
C ALA A 74 -23.18 5.12 -11.13
N SER A 75 -23.89 4.74 -12.18
CA SER A 75 -25.30 5.08 -12.37
C SER A 75 -26.22 4.43 -11.33
N ALA A 76 -25.98 3.16 -10.98
CA ALA A 76 -26.76 2.47 -9.96
C ALA A 76 -26.50 3.07 -8.57
N ILE A 77 -25.24 3.37 -8.24
CA ILE A 77 -24.87 4.10 -7.01
C ILE A 77 -25.59 5.45 -6.95
N ALA A 78 -25.66 6.17 -8.07
CA ALA A 78 -26.33 7.47 -8.17
C ALA A 78 -27.83 7.36 -7.85
N THR A 79 -28.50 6.34 -8.39
CA THR A 79 -29.92 6.06 -8.11
C THR A 79 -30.15 5.70 -6.64
N GLU A 80 -29.31 4.83 -6.07
CA GLU A 80 -29.44 4.36 -4.67
C GLU A 80 -29.21 5.48 -3.64
N ILE A 81 -28.21 6.34 -3.86
CA ILE A 81 -27.85 7.41 -2.92
C ILE A 81 -28.65 8.71 -3.20
N GLY A 82 -29.34 8.80 -4.33
CA GLY A 82 -30.04 10.02 -4.75
C GLY A 82 -29.09 11.14 -5.18
N LEU A 83 -27.96 10.78 -5.79
CA LEU A 83 -26.96 11.74 -6.30
C LEU A 83 -26.97 11.76 -7.83
N THR A 84 -26.32 12.78 -8.40
CA THR A 84 -26.09 12.81 -9.86
C THR A 84 -24.93 11.88 -10.22
N ASP A 85 -24.96 11.28 -11.43
CA ASP A 85 -23.86 10.43 -11.93
C ASP A 85 -22.52 11.16 -11.89
N ARG A 86 -22.51 12.46 -12.20
CA ARG A 86 -21.32 13.32 -12.11
C ARG A 86 -20.77 13.41 -10.68
N ALA A 87 -21.64 13.56 -9.68
CA ALA A 87 -21.24 13.61 -8.28
C ALA A 87 -20.65 12.27 -7.81
N VAL A 88 -21.27 11.15 -8.18
CA VAL A 88 -20.77 9.81 -7.86
C VAL A 88 -19.40 9.55 -8.50
N ARG A 89 -19.21 9.89 -9.78
CA ARG A 89 -17.90 9.77 -10.43
C ARG A 89 -16.83 10.59 -9.73
N LYS A 90 -17.17 11.81 -9.29
CA LYS A 90 -16.24 12.65 -8.53
C LYS A 90 -15.86 12.01 -7.20
N ILE A 91 -16.83 11.41 -6.49
CA ILE A 91 -16.59 10.68 -5.24
C ILE A 91 -15.69 9.45 -5.50
N LEU A 92 -15.99 8.65 -6.52
CA LEU A 92 -15.18 7.47 -6.87
C LEU A 92 -13.73 7.85 -7.22
N SER A 93 -13.53 8.92 -7.99
CA SER A 93 -12.20 9.44 -8.28
C SER A 93 -11.48 9.90 -7.01
N SER A 94 -12.18 10.62 -6.11
CA SER A 94 -11.61 11.04 -4.83
C SER A 94 -11.20 9.83 -3.99
N LEU A 95 -12.08 8.86 -3.80
CA LEU A 95 -11.80 7.65 -3.01
C LEU A 95 -10.63 6.84 -3.61
N LYS A 96 -10.51 6.80 -4.94
CA LYS A 96 -9.39 6.17 -5.63
C LYS A 96 -8.08 6.94 -5.42
N GLU A 97 -8.09 8.26 -5.53
CA GLU A 97 -6.93 9.13 -5.26
C GLU A 97 -6.47 9.03 -3.80
N GLN A 98 -7.40 8.80 -2.88
CA GLN A 98 -7.14 8.58 -1.46
C GLN A 98 -6.63 7.16 -1.15
N GLY A 99 -6.60 6.26 -2.14
CA GLY A 99 -6.18 4.86 -1.97
C GLY A 99 -7.18 3.98 -1.22
N LEU A 100 -8.40 4.47 -0.94
CA LEU A 100 -9.45 3.75 -0.22
C LEU A 100 -10.13 2.69 -1.08
N ILE A 101 -10.17 2.91 -2.40
CA ILE A 101 -10.72 1.94 -3.37
C ILE A 101 -9.79 1.77 -4.57
N GLU A 102 -9.85 0.60 -5.18
CA GLU A 102 -9.10 0.26 -6.38
C GLU A 102 -10.00 -0.51 -7.36
N ARG A 103 -9.85 -0.25 -8.66
CA ARG A 103 -10.55 -1.02 -9.70
C ARG A 103 -9.68 -2.21 -10.10
N ILE A 104 -10.15 -3.42 -9.86
CA ILE A 104 -9.46 -4.66 -10.25
C ILE A 104 -10.15 -5.24 -11.48
N GLY A 105 -9.37 -5.57 -12.52
CA GLY A 105 -9.86 -6.17 -13.77
C GLY A 105 -10.16 -5.16 -14.88
N SER A 106 -10.91 -5.58 -15.90
CA SER A 106 -11.19 -4.75 -17.09
C SER A 106 -12.16 -3.60 -16.78
N ASN A 107 -12.16 -2.54 -17.60
CA ASN A 107 -13.14 -1.46 -17.45
C ASN A 107 -14.60 -1.92 -17.57
N LYS A 108 -14.86 -3.04 -18.26
CA LYS A 108 -16.22 -3.56 -18.49
C LYS A 108 -16.65 -4.64 -17.50
N SER A 109 -15.70 -5.43 -16.99
CA SER A 109 -15.98 -6.60 -16.14
C SER A 109 -15.25 -6.59 -14.79
N GLY A 110 -14.45 -5.55 -14.53
CA GLY A 110 -13.74 -5.40 -13.27
C GLY A 110 -14.66 -4.99 -12.12
N TYR A 111 -14.16 -5.13 -10.91
CA TYR A 111 -14.86 -4.81 -9.67
C TYR A 111 -14.08 -3.78 -8.86
N TRP A 112 -14.78 -3.07 -7.98
CA TRP A 112 -14.16 -2.18 -7.02
C TRP A 112 -13.77 -2.97 -5.77
N LYS A 113 -12.47 -2.96 -5.47
CA LYS A 113 -11.92 -3.46 -4.21
C LYS A 113 -11.83 -2.29 -3.24
N VAL A 114 -12.41 -2.46 -2.05
CA VAL A 114 -12.23 -1.51 -0.94
C VAL A 114 -11.00 -1.92 -0.15
N ASN A 115 -10.03 -1.03 -0.03
CA ASN A 115 -8.83 -1.24 0.77
C ASN A 115 -9.14 -0.82 2.20
N GLN A 116 -9.64 -1.75 3.01
CA GLN A 116 -9.73 -1.54 4.46
C GLN A 116 -8.31 -1.58 5.03
N LYS A 117 -7.96 -0.54 5.79
CA LYS A 117 -6.72 -0.48 6.58
C LYS A 117 -6.87 -1.27 7.86
#